data_AF-A0A8X6K595-F1
#
_entry.id   AF-A0A8X6K595-F1
#
_cell.length_a   1.000
_cell.length_b   1.000
_cell.length_c   1.000
_cell.angle_alpha   90.00
_cell.angle_beta   90.00
_cell.angle_gamma   90.00
#
_symmetry.space_group_name_H-M   'P 1'
#
loop_
_entity.id
_entity.type
_entity.pdbx_description
1 polymer ?
#
loop_
_entity_poly.entity_id
_entity_poly.type
_entity_poly.pdbx_seq_one_letter_code
_entity_poly.pdbx_strand_id
1 'polypeptide(L)'
;MVFGKTFVLPGEFFEPPSSSPTDPAECQLKLRETFRTLKPTPASCHSSTVCFLPSIPALMAFVRVDGLKPSLTAPYQGLFEVLSRTDKHFTMKRNDRKTTKSIDRLKAAFLLNDTNSTKEPFPVQKRNSPVEHAPRLDADVPVLITTGSGRKVRFNPKLL
;
A
#
# COMPACT_ATOMS: atom_id res chain seq x y z
N MET A 1 -45.34 44.58 -4.25
CA MET A 1 -44.38 44.24 -5.33
C MET A 1 -43.05 43.94 -4.68
N VAL A 2 -42.50 42.77 -4.95
CA VAL A 2 -41.42 42.16 -4.17
C VAL A 2 -40.11 42.27 -4.97
N PHE A 3 -39.17 43.04 -4.40
CA PHE A 3 -37.79 43.35 -4.80
C PHE A 3 -37.58 44.39 -5.94
N GLY A 4 -37.12 45.58 -5.53
CA GLY A 4 -36.73 46.70 -6.41
C GLY A 4 -35.30 46.60 -6.97
N LYS A 5 -34.82 45.39 -7.26
CA LYS A 5 -33.50 45.16 -7.88
C LYS A 5 -33.61 44.06 -8.93
N THR A 6 -32.96 44.27 -10.07
CA THR A 6 -32.96 43.33 -11.20
C THR A 6 -32.38 41.98 -10.78
N PHE A 7 -33.04 40.89 -11.18
CA PHE A 7 -32.56 39.53 -10.99
C PHE A 7 -31.22 39.35 -11.72
N VAL A 8 -30.17 38.94 -11.00
CA VAL A 8 -28.83 38.71 -11.57
C VAL A 8 -28.77 37.30 -12.12
N LEU A 9 -28.36 37.14 -13.38
CA LEU A 9 -28.19 35.83 -14.00
C LEU A 9 -26.98 35.10 -13.41
N PRO A 10 -27.00 33.76 -13.31
CA PRO A 10 -25.82 32.99 -12.93
C PRO A 10 -24.67 33.26 -13.90
N GLY A 11 -23.67 34.04 -13.48
CA GLY A 11 -22.53 34.47 -14.31
C GLY A 11 -22.27 35.97 -14.31
N GLU A 12 -23.27 36.80 -13.99
CA GLU A 12 -23.14 38.27 -13.88
C GLU A 12 -22.77 38.71 -12.45
N PHE A 13 -21.86 38.00 -11.80
CA PHE A 13 -21.48 38.28 -10.41
C PHE A 13 -20.48 39.45 -10.28
N PHE A 14 -19.76 39.75 -11.35
CA PHE A 14 -18.70 40.75 -11.32
C PHE A 14 -19.26 42.13 -11.67
N GLU A 15 -19.14 43.07 -10.73
CA GLU A 15 -19.40 44.48 -11.02
C GLU A 15 -18.40 44.97 -12.07
N PRO A 16 -18.85 45.72 -13.09
CA PRO A 16 -17.93 46.28 -14.07
C PRO A 16 -16.91 47.17 -13.35
N PRO A 17 -15.61 47.06 -13.68
CA PRO A 17 -14.58 47.84 -13.00
C PRO A 17 -14.87 49.33 -13.17
N SER A 18 -14.80 50.09 -12.07
CA SER A 18 -14.99 51.55 -12.07
C SER A 18 -13.81 52.30 -12.71
N SER A 19 -12.71 51.61 -13.00
CA SER A 19 -11.52 52.11 -13.68
C SER A 19 -11.45 51.63 -15.13
N SER A 20 -10.71 52.35 -15.97
CA SER A 20 -10.46 52.04 -17.38
C SER A 20 -10.15 50.55 -17.62
N PRO A 21 -10.54 49.98 -18.77
CA PRO A 21 -10.31 48.57 -19.07
C PRO A 21 -8.82 48.25 -18.95
N THR A 22 -8.45 47.41 -17.98
CA THR A 22 -7.09 46.90 -17.84
C THR A 22 -6.73 46.11 -19.09
N ASP A 23 -5.58 46.40 -19.69
CA ASP A 23 -5.07 45.65 -20.84
C ASP A 23 -5.04 44.15 -20.48
N PRO A 24 -5.65 43.27 -21.30
CA PRO A 24 -5.62 41.83 -21.06
C PRO A 24 -4.20 41.29 -20.84
N ALA A 25 -3.18 41.88 -21.47
CA ALA A 25 -1.78 41.47 -21.27
C ALA A 25 -1.29 41.76 -19.84
N GLU A 26 -1.62 42.92 -19.29
CA GLU A 26 -1.25 43.32 -17.92
C GLU A 26 -1.93 42.43 -16.87
N CYS A 27 -3.21 42.10 -17.09
CA CYS A 27 -3.95 41.18 -16.23
C CYS A 27 -3.30 39.78 -16.18
N GLN A 28 -2.88 39.25 -17.33
CA GLN A 28 -2.19 37.97 -17.40
C GLN A 28 -0.84 37.98 -16.67
N LEU A 29 -0.07 39.07 -16.80
CA LEU A 29 1.20 39.23 -16.10
C LEU A 29 0.99 39.25 -14.59
N LYS A 30 0.05 40.06 -14.11
CA LYS A 30 -0.31 40.14 -12.69
C LYS A 30 -0.76 38.78 -12.15
N LEU A 31 -1.60 38.05 -12.89
CA LEU A 31 -2.05 36.72 -12.50
C LEU A 31 -0.87 35.75 -12.39
N ARG A 32 0.03 35.75 -13.39
CA ARG A 32 1.21 34.88 -13.38
C ARG A 32 2.16 35.19 -12.22
N GLU A 33 2.32 36.46 -11.87
CA GLU A 33 3.12 36.88 -10.71
C GLU A 33 2.48 36.42 -9.40
N THR A 34 1.17 36.60 -9.23
CA THR A 34 0.46 36.11 -8.03
C THR A 34 0.58 34.60 -7.87
N PHE A 35 0.40 33.80 -8.92
CA PHE A 35 0.56 32.35 -8.82
C PHE A 35 2.00 31.91 -8.53
N ARG A 36 3.01 32.70 -8.94
CA ARG A 36 4.41 32.43 -8.59
C ARG A 36 4.69 32.67 -7.10
N THR A 37 3.99 33.62 -6.46
CA THR A 37 4.20 33.94 -5.04
C THR A 37 3.39 33.07 -4.10
N LEU A 38 2.31 32.42 -4.58
CA LEU A 38 1.53 31.48 -3.80
C LEU A 38 2.39 30.30 -3.33
N LYS A 39 2.59 30.18 -2.02
CA LYS A 39 3.21 29.03 -1.38
C LYS A 39 2.12 28.06 -0.89
N PRO A 40 2.37 26.74 -0.95
CA PRO A 40 1.43 25.78 -0.37
C PRO A 40 1.28 26.05 1.12
N THR A 41 0.03 26.22 1.56
CA THR A 41 -0.30 26.31 2.97
C THR A 41 -0.02 24.96 3.62
N PRO A 42 0.71 24.90 4.75
CA PRO A 42 0.95 23.64 5.45
C PRO A 42 -0.40 23.04 5.87
N ALA A 43 -0.68 21.84 5.38
CA ALA A 43 -1.85 21.08 5.80
C ALA A 43 -1.64 20.55 7.23
N SER A 44 -2.73 20.35 7.97
CA SER A 44 -2.66 19.70 9.28
C SER A 44 -2.15 18.27 9.13
N CYS A 45 -1.01 17.97 9.74
CA CYS A 45 -0.45 16.62 9.77
C CYS A 45 -0.91 15.95 11.07
N HIS A 46 -1.95 15.11 10.99
CA HIS A 46 -2.47 14.36 12.14
C HIS A 46 -1.70 13.08 12.47
N SER A 47 -0.64 12.78 11.69
CA SER A 47 0.20 11.59 11.92
C SER A 47 1.41 11.95 12.77
N SER A 48 1.53 11.32 13.93
CA SER A 48 2.74 11.38 14.78
C SER A 48 3.88 10.48 14.25
N THR A 49 3.62 9.68 13.22
CA THR A 49 4.66 8.85 12.61
C THR A 49 5.38 9.65 11.54
N VAL A 50 6.59 10.11 11.87
CA VAL A 50 7.61 10.45 10.86
C VAL A 50 7.72 9.21 9.98
N CYS A 51 7.57 9.36 8.66
CA CYS A 51 7.67 8.25 7.72
C CYS A 51 9.05 7.58 7.93
N PHE A 52 9.07 6.49 8.71
CA PHE A 52 10.29 5.75 8.97
C PHE A 52 10.56 4.94 7.73
N LEU A 53 11.24 5.60 6.78
CA LEU A 53 11.85 4.91 5.66
C LEU A 53 13.20 4.41 6.18
N PRO A 54 13.35 3.12 6.50
CA PRO A 54 14.65 2.61 6.90
C PRO A 54 15.64 2.94 5.78
N SER A 55 16.62 3.78 6.08
CA SER A 55 17.78 4.07 5.23
C SER A 55 18.74 2.88 5.23
N ILE A 56 18.19 1.68 5.12
CA ILE A 56 18.98 0.47 5.00
C ILE A 56 19.25 0.29 3.50
N PRO A 57 20.49 0.02 3.09
CA PRO A 57 20.79 -0.37 1.72
C PRO A 57 20.20 -1.77 1.49
N ALA A 58 18.88 -1.83 1.29
CA ALA A 58 18.21 -3.07 0.98
C ALA A 58 18.60 -3.48 -0.44
N LEU A 59 19.40 -4.56 -0.54
CA LEU A 59 19.75 -5.17 -1.82
C LEU A 59 18.50 -5.64 -2.57
N MET A 60 17.45 -5.98 -1.84
CA MET A 60 16.20 -6.48 -2.39
C MET A 60 14.98 -5.76 -1.81
N ALA A 61 13.95 -5.59 -2.63
CA ALA A 61 12.71 -4.93 -2.26
C ALA A 61 11.49 -5.63 -2.88
N PHE A 62 10.37 -5.56 -2.15
CA PHE A 62 9.05 -5.96 -2.65
C PHE A 62 8.34 -4.78 -3.30
N VAL A 63 7.59 -5.04 -4.38
CA VAL A 63 6.89 -4.00 -5.14
C VAL A 63 5.40 -4.09 -4.91
N ARG A 64 4.78 -2.99 -4.49
CA ARG A 64 3.33 -2.89 -4.37
C ARG A 64 2.67 -2.87 -5.74
N VAL A 65 1.60 -3.64 -5.88
CA VAL A 65 0.75 -3.63 -7.07
C VAL A 65 -0.41 -2.68 -6.80
N ASP A 66 -0.60 -1.64 -7.60
CA ASP A 66 -1.65 -0.61 -7.35
C ASP A 66 -2.87 -0.74 -8.28
N GLY A 67 -3.12 -1.93 -8.84
CA GLY A 67 -4.28 -2.20 -9.70
C GLY A 67 -5.48 -2.75 -8.94
N LEU A 68 -6.63 -2.84 -9.64
CA LEU A 68 -7.76 -3.67 -9.23
C LEU A 68 -7.29 -5.14 -9.21
N LYS A 69 -7.51 -5.82 -8.08
CA LYS A 69 -7.06 -7.19 -7.85
C LYS A 69 -8.24 -8.02 -7.36
N PRO A 70 -8.29 -9.32 -7.67
CA PRO A 70 -9.26 -10.20 -7.05
C PRO A 70 -9.02 -10.27 -5.53
N SER A 71 -10.07 -10.67 -4.81
CA SER A 71 -9.99 -10.90 -3.37
C SER A 71 -8.83 -11.84 -3.02
N LEU A 72 -8.19 -11.60 -1.87
CA LEU A 72 -7.05 -12.37 -1.36
C LEU A 72 -5.77 -12.33 -2.21
N THR A 73 -5.61 -11.36 -3.11
CA THR A 73 -4.34 -11.15 -3.83
C THR A 73 -3.31 -10.47 -2.95
N ALA A 74 -2.08 -11.00 -2.93
CA ALA A 74 -0.96 -10.38 -2.21
C ALA A 74 -0.74 -8.93 -2.69
N PRO A 75 -0.65 -7.95 -1.77
CA PRO A 75 -0.53 -6.54 -2.16
C PRO A 75 0.84 -6.20 -2.74
N TYR A 76 1.86 -6.99 -2.40
CA TYR A 76 3.22 -6.87 -2.90
C TYR A 76 3.60 -8.09 -3.72
N GLN A 77 4.37 -7.86 -4.77
CA GLN A 77 4.97 -8.88 -5.60
C GLN A 77 6.46 -8.98 -5.30
N GLY A 78 6.93 -10.23 -5.28
CA GLY A 78 8.30 -10.65 -5.58
C GLY A 78 9.41 -10.01 -4.74
N LEU A 79 10.53 -10.72 -4.64
CA LEU A 79 11.75 -10.14 -4.11
C LEU A 79 12.59 -9.68 -5.30
N PHE A 80 12.69 -8.37 -5.53
CA PHE A 80 13.41 -7.81 -6.67
C PHE A 80 14.71 -7.16 -6.23
N GLU A 81 15.77 -7.40 -7.01
CA GLU A 81 17.08 -6.79 -6.79
C GLU A 81 17.04 -5.30 -7.16
N VAL A 82 17.53 -4.46 -6.24
CA VAL A 82 17.68 -3.02 -6.44
C VAL A 82 19.03 -2.75 -7.10
N LEU A 83 19.01 -2.19 -8.32
CA LEU A 83 20.20 -1.87 -9.10
C LEU A 83 20.72 -0.44 -8.83
N SER A 84 19.82 0.53 -8.68
CA SER A 84 20.19 1.92 -8.40
C SER A 84 19.13 2.65 -7.59
N ARG A 85 19.57 3.67 -6.84
CA ARG A 85 18.74 4.47 -5.94
C ARG A 85 18.88 5.95 -6.25
N THR A 86 17.75 6.66 -6.19
CA THR A 86 17.62 8.12 -6.20
C THR A 86 16.75 8.51 -5.01
N ASP A 87 16.69 9.81 -4.68
CA ASP A 87 15.93 10.34 -3.56
C ASP A 87 14.44 9.94 -3.55
N LYS A 88 13.82 9.79 -4.73
CA LYS A 88 12.38 9.46 -4.86
C LYS A 88 12.09 8.17 -5.61
N HIS A 89 13.10 7.59 -6.25
CA HIS A 89 12.93 6.49 -7.21
C HIS A 89 14.02 5.44 -7.05
N PHE A 90 13.68 4.20 -7.35
CA PHE A 90 14.57 3.04 -7.32
C PHE A 90 14.45 2.27 -8.62
N THR A 91 15.58 1.87 -9.19
CA THR A 91 15.62 0.99 -10.36
C THR A 91 15.90 -0.42 -9.91
N MET A 92 15.04 -1.36 -10.29
CA MET A 92 15.13 -2.77 -9.92
C MET A 92 15.10 -3.70 -11.12
N LYS A 93 15.72 -4.87 -10.97
CA LYS A 93 15.71 -5.93 -11.97
C LYS A 93 14.45 -6.78 -11.80
N ARG A 94 13.58 -6.78 -12.81
CA ARG A 94 12.37 -7.61 -12.88
C ARG A 94 12.32 -8.32 -14.22
N ASN A 95 12.30 -9.66 -14.21
CA ASN A 95 12.27 -10.49 -15.42
C ASN A 95 13.34 -10.07 -16.44
N ASP A 96 14.57 -9.88 -15.97
CA ASP A 96 15.73 -9.38 -16.73
C ASP A 96 15.61 -7.98 -17.35
N ARG A 97 14.53 -7.25 -17.04
CA ARG A 97 14.35 -5.85 -17.44
C ARG A 97 14.58 -4.93 -16.26
N LYS A 98 15.12 -3.74 -16.53
CA LYS A 98 15.24 -2.67 -15.54
C LYS A 98 13.91 -1.93 -15.45
N THR A 99 13.37 -1.82 -14.25
CA THR A 99 12.11 -1.08 -14.01
C THR A 99 12.30 -0.07 -12.89
N THR A 100 11.79 1.14 -13.07
CA THR A 100 11.89 2.20 -12.06
C THR A 100 10.57 2.33 -11.31
N LYS A 101 10.64 2.43 -9.98
CA LYS A 101 9.48 2.61 -9.09
C LYS A 101 9.74 3.70 -8.07
N SER A 102 8.69 4.41 -7.65
CA SER A 102 8.79 5.37 -6.54
C SER A 102 8.92 4.64 -5.21
N ILE A 103 9.52 5.32 -4.23
CA ILE A 103 9.74 4.78 -2.89
C ILE A 103 8.43 4.34 -2.22
N ASP A 104 7.36 5.09 -2.41
CA ASP A 104 6.06 4.83 -1.76
C ASP A 104 5.43 3.49 -2.18
N ARG A 105 5.91 2.90 -3.28
CA ARG A 105 5.45 1.61 -3.80
C ARG A 105 6.38 0.47 -3.42
N LEU A 106 7.38 0.71 -2.58
CA LEU A 106 8.39 -0.28 -2.22
C LEU A 106 8.35 -0.60 -0.74
N LYS A 107 8.62 -1.87 -0.44
CA LYS A 107 8.85 -2.35 0.91
C LYS A 107 10.21 -3.04 0.91
N ALA A 108 11.14 -2.52 1.71
CA ALA A 108 12.47 -3.12 1.86
C ALA A 108 12.33 -4.57 2.36
N ALA A 109 13.13 -5.46 1.78
CA ALA A 109 13.25 -6.81 2.27
C ALA A 109 14.39 -6.89 3.27
N PHE A 110 14.10 -7.45 4.44
CA PHE A 110 15.10 -7.75 5.45
C PHE A 110 15.59 -9.17 5.20
N LEU A 111 16.82 -9.29 4.70
CA LEU A 111 17.53 -10.56 4.66
C LEU A 111 18.39 -10.62 5.92
N LEU A 112 18.20 -11.66 6.72
CA LEU A 112 19.12 -11.95 7.81
C LEU A 112 20.41 -12.46 7.16
N ASN A 113 21.49 -11.70 7.31
CA ASN A 113 22.80 -12.16 6.86
C ASN A 113 23.28 -13.25 7.84
N ASP A 114 23.10 -14.52 7.47
CA ASP A 114 23.67 -15.66 8.19
C ASP A 114 25.18 -15.74 7.92
N THR A 115 25.95 -14.81 8.46
CA THR A 115 27.42 -14.88 8.49
C THR A 115 27.90 -15.08 9.93
N ASN A 116 27.35 -16.10 10.59
CA ASN A 116 27.96 -16.92 11.66
C ASN A 116 26.85 -17.69 12.38
N SER A 117 26.49 -18.85 11.86
CA SER A 117 26.29 -20.05 12.68
C SER A 117 26.01 -21.22 11.74
N THR A 118 26.82 -22.25 11.87
CA THR A 118 26.47 -23.68 11.82
C THR A 118 25.20 -24.05 11.05
N LYS A 119 25.38 -24.97 10.10
CA LYS A 119 24.35 -25.80 9.49
C LYS A 119 23.49 -26.49 10.57
N GLU A 120 22.53 -25.77 11.13
CA GLU A 120 21.40 -26.36 11.84
C GLU A 120 20.28 -26.47 10.82
N PRO A 121 19.84 -27.68 10.46
CA PRO A 121 18.68 -27.82 9.60
C PRO A 121 17.51 -27.15 10.33
N PHE A 122 16.90 -26.15 9.67
CA PHE A 122 15.57 -25.66 10.03
C PHE A 122 14.71 -26.83 10.51
N PRO A 123 13.99 -26.74 11.63
CA PRO A 123 13.05 -27.79 11.98
C PRO A 123 12.03 -27.83 10.85
N VAL A 124 12.21 -28.80 9.95
CA VAL A 124 11.19 -29.28 9.04
C VAL A 124 10.03 -29.58 9.97
N GLN A 125 9.05 -28.68 10.02
CA GLN A 125 7.74 -29.02 10.54
C GLN A 125 7.27 -30.16 9.63
N LYS A 126 7.55 -31.39 10.07
CA LYS A 126 6.92 -32.58 9.55
C LYS A 126 5.43 -32.30 9.66
N ARG A 127 4.83 -31.94 8.54
CA ARG A 127 3.41 -32.22 8.33
C ARG A 127 3.33 -33.73 8.46
N ASN A 128 2.95 -34.19 9.64
CA ASN A 128 2.66 -35.59 9.88
C ASN A 128 1.45 -35.92 9.00
N SER A 129 1.72 -36.35 7.77
CA SER A 129 0.79 -37.20 7.04
C SER A 129 0.77 -38.55 7.78
N PRO A 130 -0.36 -38.98 8.34
CA PRO A 130 -0.47 -40.36 8.80
C PRO A 130 -0.67 -41.22 7.56
N VAL A 131 0.40 -41.81 7.08
CA VAL A 131 0.34 -42.97 6.21
C VAL A 131 1.21 -44.03 6.85
N GLU A 132 0.61 -44.87 7.69
CA GLU A 132 0.82 -46.31 7.55
C GLU A 132 -0.19 -47.10 8.38
N HIS A 133 -0.85 -48.00 7.66
CA HIS A 133 -1.26 -49.35 8.04
C HIS A 133 -2.26 -49.53 9.19
N ALA A 134 -3.48 -49.87 8.77
CA ALA A 134 -4.43 -50.61 9.59
C ALA A 134 -3.77 -51.91 10.12
N PRO A 135 -4.07 -52.26 11.36
CA PRO A 135 -5.04 -53.34 11.55
C PRO A 135 -6.25 -52.90 12.37
N ARG A 136 -7.34 -53.63 12.15
CA ARG A 136 -8.65 -53.50 12.80
C ARG A 136 -8.62 -53.95 14.27
N LEU A 137 -9.72 -53.60 14.96
CA LEU A 137 -10.21 -54.07 16.29
C LEU A 137 -9.61 -53.24 17.44
N ASP A 138 -10.32 -52.57 18.36
CA ASP A 138 -11.65 -52.74 18.94
C ASP A 138 -12.22 -51.40 19.48
N ALA A 139 -13.45 -51.47 20.02
CA ALA A 139 -14.41 -50.40 20.34
C ALA A 139 -14.05 -49.32 21.39
N ASP A 140 -14.79 -48.21 21.28
CA ASP A 140 -15.20 -47.23 22.30
C ASP A 140 -14.17 -46.28 22.96
N VAL A 141 -13.80 -45.19 22.26
CA VAL A 141 -13.49 -43.88 22.91
C VAL A 141 -13.91 -42.71 21.98
N PRO A 142 -14.72 -41.73 22.43
CA PRO A 142 -15.04 -40.56 21.59
C PRO A 142 -13.83 -39.61 21.52
N VAL A 143 -13.18 -39.57 20.36
CA VAL A 143 -12.09 -38.64 20.06
C VAL A 143 -12.64 -37.20 20.02
N LEU A 144 -12.14 -36.37 20.94
CA LEU A 144 -12.56 -34.98 21.06
C LEU A 144 -11.67 -34.08 20.18
N ILE A 145 -12.19 -33.65 19.03
CA ILE A 145 -11.46 -32.77 18.09
C ILE A 145 -11.47 -31.33 18.61
N THR A 146 -10.27 -30.75 18.75
CA THR A 146 -10.04 -29.39 19.28
C THR A 146 -9.34 -28.53 18.23
N THR A 147 -9.83 -27.32 18.00
CA THR A 147 -9.22 -26.37 17.05
C THR A 147 -7.93 -25.75 17.62
N GLY A 148 -7.12 -25.08 16.79
CA GLY A 148 -5.89 -24.41 17.23
C GLY A 148 -6.08 -23.35 18.32
N SER A 149 -7.32 -22.91 18.60
CA SER A 149 -7.65 -22.01 19.70
C SER A 149 -8.19 -22.72 20.96
N GLY A 150 -8.13 -24.06 21.01
CA GLY A 150 -8.65 -24.84 22.15
C GLY A 150 -10.17 -25.06 22.15
N ARG A 151 -10.90 -24.66 21.11
CA ARG A 151 -12.36 -24.84 21.06
C ARG A 151 -12.71 -26.27 20.63
N LYS A 152 -13.59 -26.92 21.40
CA LYS A 152 -14.11 -28.26 21.14
C LYS A 152 -15.23 -28.17 20.12
N VAL A 153 -15.10 -28.83 18.97
CA VAL A 153 -16.12 -28.81 17.90
C VAL A 153 -16.72 -30.20 17.76
N ARG A 154 -18.05 -30.28 17.84
CA ARG A 154 -18.82 -31.50 17.54
C ARG A 154 -19.36 -31.38 16.12
N PHE A 155 -18.93 -32.27 15.23
CA PHE A 155 -19.49 -32.37 13.88
C PHE A 155 -20.74 -33.26 13.88
N ASN A 156 -21.74 -32.86 13.10
CA ASN A 156 -23.01 -33.57 12.99
C ASN A 156 -22.88 -34.63 11.87
N PRO A 157 -23.02 -35.93 12.16
CA PRO A 157 -22.73 -37.00 11.20
C PRO A 157 -23.71 -37.07 10.02
N LYS A 158 -24.80 -36.29 10.03
CA LYS A 158 -25.78 -36.24 8.93
C LYS A 158 -25.33 -35.38 7.73
N LEU A 159 -24.20 -34.69 7.84
CA LEU A 159 -23.70 -33.73 6.85
C LEU A 159 -22.39 -34.20 6.17
N LEU A 160 -22.00 -35.46 6.36
CA LEU A 160 -20.83 -36.10 5.77
C LEU A 160 -21.24 -37.23 4.82
#